data_AF-A0A538JKB6-F1
#
_entry.id   AF-A0A538JKB6-F1
#
_cell.length_a   1.000
_cell.length_b   1.000
_cell.length_c   1.000
_cell.angle_alpha   90.00
_cell.angle_beta   90.00
_cell.angle_gamma   90.00
#
_symmetry.space_group_name_H-M   'P 1'
#
loop_
_entity.id
_entity.type
_entity.pdbx_description
1 polymer ?
#
loop_
_entity_poly.entity_id
_entity_poly.type
_entity_poly.pdbx_seq_one_letter_code
_entity_poly.pdbx_strand_id
1 'polypeptide(L)'
;MSAPARTLRIRTSRRRRRVPSPLRLTALAAGLLVLVSVAIGLLFAGSPTRIAAGVRVAGVNVGGLSAEDARALLQRRAGALLRVPVAFTAGGHSFRVTPDSLGVAVDWRAAVSEARREGDGLGPLRGFKRLDVRFFGADVTPRPRVFRGALELELARIAKVVDRRHREPALRLRGVRPVLVRGSEGRVLDRALASGIIVRSLASFDRGRPIALPVRIDRPTLTAAALAPAARQTRRALAAPVRLTLGPTRFKLPRWRVAQLLELPADGRRTLRIGGPAADAWLRRLAKQVGRPPVDAGFAVDGSRVRVIPAQPGLTLDAAATARALLRAAVRPLNRVAPIAVAETPAKLSTQEARAMGITGRVSAYTTYFGGVPNRIHNVQLVARLVDGKLIGPGETFSFNGTTGERSAAKGFLEAPVIVNGELQTGLGGGVCQVSTTVFNAAYEAGLKITERTNHALYISHYPQGRDATVNYPDVDLKFVNDTEHWLLLRTFVGSSQLTVGLYGAPLHRRVESTVAPLVETGAPPVKKTVDPSLEPGDVVVDNYGSPSRSTSVHRKVYDASGRLLYDDVWYSSYRAEPKLVRVAPKKPKKAKPGATTTTPTTPEQTTPVQTTPVSTTALPTQ
;
A
#
# COMPACT_ATOMS: atom_id res chain seq x y z
N MET A 1 51.97 98.88 -78.26
CA MET A 1 52.10 100.33 -78.46
C MET A 1 50.86 101.01 -77.93
N SER A 2 51.03 102.19 -77.30
CA SER A 2 50.00 103.19 -76.96
C SER A 2 49.12 102.95 -75.72
N ALA A 3 49.70 103.18 -74.52
CA ALA A 3 49.55 104.39 -73.69
C ALA A 3 48.14 105.03 -73.47
N PRO A 4 47.93 105.84 -72.41
CA PRO A 4 46.94 105.61 -71.33
C PRO A 4 45.98 106.79 -71.12
N ALA A 5 45.08 106.73 -70.13
CA ALA A 5 44.51 107.95 -69.53
C ALA A 5 44.00 107.77 -68.08
N ARG A 6 44.78 108.34 -67.15
CA ARG A 6 44.37 108.98 -65.88
C ARG A 6 43.21 109.96 -66.17
N THR A 7 42.28 110.33 -65.28
CA THR A 7 42.29 110.62 -63.84
C THR A 7 40.86 111.06 -63.47
N LEU A 8 40.43 110.91 -62.22
CA LEU A 8 39.95 112.03 -61.38
C LEU A 8 39.42 111.53 -60.02
N ARG A 9 40.04 112.05 -58.96
CA ARG A 9 39.53 112.02 -57.58
C ARG A 9 38.50 113.14 -57.43
N ILE A 10 37.35 112.83 -56.82
CA ILE A 10 36.52 113.82 -56.12
C ILE A 10 36.23 113.30 -54.72
N ARG A 11 36.41 114.19 -53.74
CA ARG A 11 36.24 113.99 -52.31
C ARG A 11 34.92 114.68 -51.92
N THR A 12 33.95 113.98 -51.35
CA THR A 12 32.82 114.61 -50.63
C THR A 12 32.35 113.73 -49.47
N SER A 13 31.69 114.37 -48.51
CA SER A 13 31.65 114.05 -47.09
C SER A 13 30.33 113.39 -46.63
N ARG A 14 30.40 112.81 -45.42
CA ARG A 14 29.31 112.63 -44.42
C ARG A 14 27.99 111.98 -44.85
N ARG A 15 27.69 110.80 -44.27
CA ARG A 15 26.56 110.61 -43.31
C ARG A 15 26.47 109.15 -42.86
N ARG A 16 26.50 108.92 -41.54
CA ARG A 16 25.99 107.69 -40.93
C ARG A 16 24.49 107.56 -41.27
N ARG A 17 24.13 106.60 -42.12
CA ARG A 17 22.75 106.11 -42.28
C ARG A 17 22.68 104.69 -41.73
N ARG A 18 21.87 104.51 -40.68
CA ARG A 18 21.44 103.21 -40.16
C ARG A 18 20.60 102.53 -41.24
N VAL A 19 21.16 101.53 -41.91
CA VAL A 19 20.43 100.62 -42.81
C VAL A 19 20.00 99.41 -41.95
N PRO A 20 18.73 98.97 -42.01
CA PRO A 20 18.19 97.97 -41.10
C PRO A 20 18.97 96.65 -41.21
N SER A 21 19.27 96.05 -40.05
CA SER A 21 19.94 94.75 -39.98
C SER A 21 19.17 93.70 -40.81
N PRO A 22 19.86 92.70 -41.40
CA PRO A 22 19.23 91.58 -42.13
C PRO A 22 18.10 90.91 -41.33
N LEU A 23 18.10 91.07 -40.01
CA LEU A 23 17.05 90.66 -39.07
C LEU A 23 15.64 91.20 -39.35
N ARG A 24 15.46 92.40 -39.96
CA ARG A 24 14.11 92.97 -40.19
C ARG A 24 13.43 92.44 -41.45
N LEU A 25 14.20 92.21 -42.52
CA LEU A 25 13.70 91.58 -43.76
C LEU A 25 13.41 90.09 -43.55
N THR A 26 14.25 89.41 -42.76
CA THR A 26 13.97 88.02 -42.33
C THR A 26 12.73 87.94 -41.45
N ALA A 27 12.45 88.94 -40.60
CA ALA A 27 11.25 88.95 -39.75
C ALA A 27 9.95 89.12 -40.55
N LEU A 28 9.92 89.96 -41.59
CA LEU A 28 8.76 90.12 -42.48
C LEU A 28 8.53 88.89 -43.35
N ALA A 29 9.60 88.31 -43.92
CA ALA A 29 9.51 87.06 -44.67
C ALA A 29 9.06 85.88 -43.79
N ALA A 30 9.57 85.80 -42.55
CA ALA A 30 9.11 84.82 -41.57
C ALA A 30 7.64 85.04 -41.17
N GLY A 31 7.19 86.28 -41.01
CA GLY A 31 5.79 86.60 -40.71
C GLY A 31 4.83 86.18 -41.84
N LEU A 32 5.20 86.44 -43.10
CA LEU A 32 4.42 86.00 -44.25
C LEU A 32 4.40 84.47 -44.39
N LEU A 33 5.54 83.81 -44.15
CA LEU A 33 5.65 82.35 -44.14
C LEU A 33 4.76 81.73 -43.06
N VAL A 34 4.69 82.33 -41.88
CA VAL A 34 3.81 81.90 -40.78
C VAL A 34 2.33 82.07 -41.18
N LEU A 35 1.95 83.19 -41.78
CA LEU A 35 0.58 83.42 -42.26
C LEU A 35 0.16 82.42 -43.34
N VAL A 36 1.03 82.17 -44.33
CA VAL A 36 0.81 81.16 -45.38
C VAL A 36 0.72 79.76 -44.77
N SER A 37 1.58 79.43 -43.82
CA SER A 37 1.55 78.14 -43.11
C SER A 37 0.27 77.96 -42.30
N VAL A 38 -0.22 79.00 -41.63
CA VAL A 38 -1.50 78.98 -40.92
C VAL A 38 -2.67 78.83 -41.89
N ALA A 39 -2.66 79.52 -43.04
CA ALA A 39 -3.68 79.39 -44.06
C ALA A 39 -3.73 77.97 -44.67
N ILE A 40 -2.57 77.38 -44.98
CA ILE A 40 -2.45 75.97 -45.42
C ILE A 40 -2.97 75.02 -44.34
N GLY A 41 -2.54 75.21 -43.09
CA GLY A 41 -3.01 74.40 -41.96
C GLY A 41 -4.52 74.48 -41.72
N LEU A 42 -5.16 75.62 -42.00
CA LEU A 42 -6.61 75.77 -41.91
C LEU A 42 -7.33 75.16 -43.12
N LEU A 43 -6.80 75.33 -44.34
CA LEU A 43 -7.35 74.78 -45.58
C LEU A 43 -7.43 73.24 -45.54
N PHE A 44 -6.39 72.60 -45.00
CA PHE A 44 -6.30 71.14 -44.90
C PHE A 44 -6.83 70.57 -43.57
N ALA A 45 -7.31 71.42 -42.64
CA ALA A 45 -7.89 70.97 -41.37
C ALA A 45 -9.15 70.10 -41.59
N GLY A 46 -9.90 70.34 -42.68
CA GLY A 46 -11.06 69.55 -43.08
C GLY A 46 -12.16 69.46 -42.01
N SER A 47 -13.10 68.52 -42.17
CA SER A 47 -14.24 68.40 -41.26
C SER A 47 -13.85 67.87 -39.86
N PRO A 48 -14.40 68.43 -38.75
CA PRO A 48 -14.32 67.89 -37.39
C PRO A 48 -14.88 66.48 -37.24
N THR A 49 -15.84 66.08 -38.08
CA THR A 49 -16.62 64.85 -37.89
C THR A 49 -16.14 63.66 -38.72
N ARG A 50 -15.20 63.87 -39.66
CA ARG A 50 -14.69 62.84 -40.56
C ARG A 50 -13.25 62.44 -40.22
N ILE A 51 -12.94 61.16 -40.41
CA ILE A 51 -11.58 60.62 -40.29
C ILE A 51 -10.71 61.16 -41.42
N ALA A 52 -9.43 61.43 -41.14
CA ALA A 52 -8.51 61.96 -42.14
C ALA A 52 -8.33 61.02 -43.34
N ALA A 53 -8.26 61.58 -44.55
CA ALA A 53 -7.95 60.81 -45.75
C ALA A 53 -6.55 60.18 -45.62
N GLY A 54 -6.40 58.92 -46.04
CA GLY A 54 -5.15 58.15 -45.87
C GLY A 54 -5.12 57.25 -44.63
N VAL A 55 -6.08 57.40 -43.69
CA VAL A 55 -6.20 56.50 -42.53
C VAL A 55 -6.83 55.17 -42.90
N ARG A 56 -6.20 54.09 -42.44
CA ARG A 56 -6.66 52.71 -42.53
C ARG A 56 -6.81 52.11 -41.13
N VAL A 57 -7.68 51.11 -41.03
CA VAL A 57 -7.79 50.26 -39.83
C VAL A 57 -7.67 48.81 -40.29
N ALA A 58 -6.63 48.12 -39.82
CA ALA A 58 -6.28 46.77 -40.26
C ALA A 58 -6.23 46.63 -41.80
N GLY A 59 -5.69 47.64 -42.49
CA GLY A 59 -5.59 47.69 -43.96
C GLY A 59 -6.85 48.15 -44.71
N VAL A 60 -8.00 48.31 -44.02
CA VAL A 60 -9.25 48.84 -44.62
C VAL A 60 -9.22 50.35 -44.59
N ASN A 61 -9.38 50.99 -45.76
CA ASN A 61 -9.47 52.45 -45.85
C ASN A 61 -10.75 52.96 -45.17
N VAL A 62 -10.57 53.78 -44.13
CA VAL A 62 -11.66 54.46 -43.39
C VAL A 62 -11.59 55.98 -43.53
N GLY A 63 -10.59 56.49 -44.25
CA GLY A 63 -10.40 57.92 -44.46
C GLY A 63 -11.57 58.55 -45.20
N GLY A 64 -12.03 59.72 -44.73
CA GLY A 64 -13.17 60.44 -45.27
C GLY A 64 -14.54 59.97 -44.75
N LEU A 65 -14.62 58.84 -44.01
CA LEU A 65 -15.85 58.36 -43.39
C LEU A 65 -16.13 59.07 -42.06
N SER A 66 -17.40 59.07 -41.65
CA SER A 66 -17.77 59.38 -40.27
C SER A 66 -17.34 58.23 -39.33
N ALA A 67 -17.25 58.50 -38.03
CA ALA A 67 -16.91 57.46 -37.06
C ALA A 67 -17.94 56.30 -37.06
N GLU A 68 -19.21 56.60 -37.31
CA GLU A 68 -20.28 55.59 -37.36
C GLU A 68 -20.18 54.74 -38.63
N ASP A 69 -19.97 55.38 -39.79
CA ASP A 69 -19.81 54.68 -41.08
C ASP A 69 -18.56 53.81 -41.10
N ALA A 70 -17.45 54.31 -40.56
CA ALA A 70 -16.21 53.55 -40.42
C ALA A 70 -16.41 52.32 -39.52
N ARG A 71 -17.14 52.47 -38.41
CA ARG A 71 -17.47 51.35 -37.52
C ARG A 71 -18.34 50.32 -38.22
N ALA A 72 -19.40 50.75 -38.91
CA ALA A 72 -20.31 49.87 -39.63
C ALA A 72 -19.61 49.11 -40.77
N LEU A 73 -18.71 49.78 -41.51
CA LEU A 73 -17.87 49.16 -42.53
C LEU A 73 -16.97 48.05 -41.96
N LEU A 74 -16.27 48.34 -40.86
CA LEU A 74 -15.36 47.39 -40.21
C LEU A 74 -16.12 46.21 -39.60
N GLN A 75 -17.27 46.46 -38.95
CA GLN A 75 -18.15 45.42 -38.42
C GLN A 75 -18.68 44.48 -39.51
N ARG A 76 -19.11 45.04 -40.65
CA ARG A 76 -19.59 44.25 -41.79
C ARG A 76 -18.48 43.38 -42.38
N ARG A 77 -17.28 43.94 -42.58
CA ARG A 77 -16.12 43.17 -43.09
C ARG A 77 -15.65 42.10 -42.11
N ALA A 78 -15.65 42.40 -40.81
CA ALA A 78 -15.35 41.43 -39.77
C ALA A 78 -16.35 40.27 -39.80
N GLY A 79 -17.65 40.58 -39.88
CA GLY A 79 -18.73 39.60 -39.99
C GLY A 79 -18.58 38.66 -41.18
N ALA A 80 -18.26 39.19 -42.36
CA ALA A 80 -18.05 38.40 -43.58
C ALA A 80 -16.87 37.41 -43.47
N LEU A 81 -15.89 37.71 -42.61
CA LEU A 81 -14.69 36.90 -42.42
C LEU A 81 -14.70 36.04 -41.17
N LEU A 82 -15.77 36.06 -40.36
CA LEU A 82 -15.88 35.27 -39.12
C LEU A 82 -15.74 33.75 -39.36
N ARG A 83 -16.24 33.26 -40.50
CA ARG A 83 -16.21 31.84 -40.89
C ARG A 83 -15.15 31.52 -41.94
N VAL A 84 -14.34 32.49 -42.34
CA VAL A 84 -13.28 32.29 -43.35
C VAL A 84 -11.99 31.92 -42.63
N PRO A 85 -11.47 30.68 -42.80
CA PRO A 85 -10.31 30.22 -42.06
C PRO A 85 -9.02 30.92 -42.51
N VAL A 86 -8.11 31.11 -41.56
CA VAL A 86 -6.70 31.42 -41.84
C VAL A 86 -5.91 30.10 -41.83
N ALA A 87 -5.07 29.91 -42.85
CA ALA A 87 -4.19 28.76 -42.94
C ALA A 87 -2.89 29.02 -42.16
N PHE A 88 -2.53 28.10 -41.28
CA PHE A 88 -1.28 28.11 -40.52
C PHE A 88 -0.44 26.88 -40.89
N THR A 89 0.88 27.04 -40.98
CA THR A 89 1.79 25.91 -41.24
C THR A 89 2.74 25.72 -40.07
N ALA A 90 2.91 24.48 -39.61
CA ALA A 90 3.82 24.15 -38.52
C ALA A 90 4.39 22.74 -38.70
N GLY A 91 5.71 22.60 -38.64
CA GLY A 91 6.38 21.29 -38.72
C GLY A 91 6.07 20.47 -39.98
N GLY A 92 5.78 21.14 -41.11
CA GLY A 92 5.40 20.49 -42.38
C GLY A 92 3.91 20.16 -42.51
N HIS A 93 3.08 20.51 -41.51
CA HIS A 93 1.63 20.31 -41.53
C HIS A 93 0.89 21.63 -41.70
N SER A 94 -0.32 21.57 -42.27
CA SER A 94 -1.21 22.73 -42.44
C SER A 94 -2.44 22.61 -41.54
N PHE A 95 -2.79 23.72 -40.89
CA PHE A 95 -3.90 23.85 -39.95
C PHE A 95 -4.80 25.01 -40.41
N ARG A 96 -6.11 24.87 -40.25
CA ARG A 96 -7.07 25.92 -40.60
C ARG A 96 -7.81 26.32 -39.34
N VAL A 97 -7.72 27.61 -38.99
CA VAL A 97 -8.36 28.16 -37.78
C VAL A 97 -9.23 29.32 -38.19
N THR A 98 -10.47 29.34 -37.71
CA THR A 98 -11.45 30.39 -38.00
C THR A 98 -11.55 31.39 -36.85
N PRO A 99 -11.84 32.67 -37.11
CA PRO A 99 -12.02 33.66 -36.05
C PRO A 99 -13.15 33.32 -35.05
N ASP A 100 -14.24 32.71 -35.52
CA ASP A 100 -15.35 32.27 -34.67
C ASP A 100 -14.96 31.18 -33.66
N SER A 101 -14.11 30.23 -34.07
CA SER A 101 -13.66 29.12 -33.22
C SER A 101 -12.88 29.58 -31.98
N LEU A 102 -12.21 30.74 -32.07
CA LEU A 102 -11.46 31.34 -30.96
C LEU A 102 -12.19 32.50 -30.29
N GLY A 103 -13.42 32.81 -30.72
CA GLY A 103 -14.17 33.96 -30.23
C GLY A 103 -13.44 35.28 -30.41
N VAL A 104 -12.80 35.48 -31.57
CA VAL A 104 -12.05 36.71 -31.86
C VAL A 104 -13.02 37.90 -31.93
N ALA A 105 -12.93 38.79 -30.96
CA ALA A 105 -13.71 40.02 -30.88
C ALA A 105 -12.78 41.23 -30.92
N VAL A 106 -13.10 42.20 -31.77
CA VAL A 106 -12.34 43.44 -31.90
C VAL A 106 -13.21 44.62 -31.47
N ASP A 107 -12.66 45.50 -30.63
CA ASP A 107 -13.32 46.75 -30.27
C ASP A 107 -13.15 47.78 -31.39
N TRP A 108 -14.05 47.71 -32.37
CA TRP A 108 -14.07 48.63 -33.50
C TRP A 108 -14.35 50.08 -33.09
N ARG A 109 -15.02 50.32 -31.96
CA ARG A 109 -15.25 51.68 -31.45
C ARG A 109 -13.94 52.30 -30.97
N ALA A 110 -13.14 51.54 -30.22
CA ALA A 110 -11.81 51.98 -29.79
C ALA A 110 -10.87 52.20 -30.98
N ALA A 111 -10.83 51.26 -31.94
CA ALA A 111 -9.99 51.35 -33.12
C ALA A 111 -10.33 52.57 -34.02
N VAL A 112 -11.63 52.85 -34.22
CA VAL A 112 -12.07 54.04 -34.98
C VAL A 112 -11.77 55.33 -34.21
N SER A 113 -11.88 55.32 -32.88
CA SER A 113 -11.52 56.48 -32.05
C SER A 113 -10.02 56.79 -32.13
N GLU A 114 -9.18 55.76 -32.21
CA GLU A 114 -7.74 55.87 -32.44
C GLU A 114 -7.42 56.38 -33.85
N ALA A 115 -8.06 55.81 -34.87
CA ALA A 115 -7.96 56.25 -36.26
C ALA A 115 -8.35 57.73 -36.45
N ARG A 116 -9.30 58.24 -35.65
CA ARG A 116 -9.66 59.66 -35.66
C ARG A 116 -8.53 60.54 -35.12
N ARG A 117 -7.85 60.10 -34.04
CA ARG A 117 -6.78 60.84 -33.38
C ARG A 117 -5.55 61.06 -34.27
N GLU A 118 -5.28 60.16 -35.21
CA GLU A 118 -4.18 60.29 -36.18
C GLU A 118 -4.28 61.59 -37.00
N GLY A 119 -5.51 62.08 -37.25
CA GLY A 119 -5.77 63.31 -37.99
C GLY A 119 -6.41 64.44 -37.16
N ASP A 120 -6.41 64.35 -35.83
CA ASP A 120 -6.99 65.37 -34.95
C ASP A 120 -5.91 66.32 -34.36
N GLY A 121 -6.31 67.57 -34.09
CA GLY A 121 -5.43 68.63 -33.57
C GLY A 121 -6.14 69.98 -33.45
N LEU A 122 -5.48 70.96 -32.82
CA LEU A 122 -6.00 72.31 -32.65
C LEU A 122 -5.62 73.22 -33.84
N GLY A 123 -6.60 73.90 -34.42
CA GLY A 123 -6.40 74.91 -35.46
C GLY A 123 -5.51 74.42 -36.63
N PRO A 124 -4.51 75.20 -37.07
CA PRO A 124 -3.71 74.87 -38.26
C PRO A 124 -2.84 73.61 -38.11
N LEU A 125 -2.51 73.18 -36.89
CA LEU A 125 -1.74 71.93 -36.64
C LEU A 125 -2.51 70.69 -37.11
N ARG A 126 -3.85 70.75 -37.09
CA ARG A 126 -4.70 69.68 -37.60
C ARG A 126 -4.51 69.48 -39.11
N GLY A 127 -4.44 70.56 -39.88
CA GLY A 127 -4.26 70.45 -41.32
C GLY A 127 -2.91 69.87 -41.70
N PHE A 128 -1.85 70.21 -40.98
CA PHE A 128 -0.53 69.61 -41.21
C PHE A 128 -0.51 68.10 -40.92
N LYS A 129 -1.11 67.64 -39.80
CA LYS A 129 -1.26 66.20 -39.53
C LYS A 129 -2.09 65.49 -40.59
N ARG A 130 -3.18 66.10 -41.06
CA ARG A 130 -4.03 65.53 -42.12
C ARG A 130 -3.34 65.49 -43.48
N LEU A 131 -2.47 66.45 -43.76
CA LEU A 131 -1.64 66.46 -44.95
C LEU A 131 -0.60 65.34 -44.88
N ASP A 132 0.07 65.19 -43.74
CA ASP A 132 1.05 64.14 -43.46
C ASP A 132 0.43 62.73 -43.62
N VAL A 133 -0.66 62.44 -42.93
CA VAL A 133 -1.39 61.17 -43.02
C VAL A 133 -1.94 60.91 -44.43
N ARG A 134 -2.26 61.95 -45.19
CA ARG A 134 -2.72 61.80 -46.58
C ARG A 134 -1.61 61.35 -47.53
N PHE A 135 -0.38 61.80 -47.30
CA PHE A 135 0.78 61.45 -48.15
C PHE A 135 1.49 60.18 -47.69
N PHE A 136 1.62 59.95 -46.39
CA PHE A 136 2.37 58.82 -45.83
C PHE A 136 1.47 57.69 -45.31
N GLY A 137 0.18 57.95 -45.14
CA GLY A 137 -0.78 56.99 -44.60
C GLY A 137 -0.64 56.78 -43.09
N ALA A 138 -1.70 56.30 -42.47
CA ALA A 138 -1.67 55.77 -41.10
C ALA A 138 -2.52 54.51 -41.04
N ASP A 139 -2.00 53.40 -40.50
CA ASP A 139 -2.79 52.17 -40.34
C ASP A 139 -2.88 51.78 -38.87
N VAL A 140 -4.08 51.87 -38.33
CA VAL A 140 -4.36 51.52 -36.93
C VAL A 140 -4.58 50.02 -36.83
N THR A 141 -3.73 49.34 -36.06
CA THR A 141 -3.89 47.92 -35.75
C THR A 141 -4.79 47.74 -34.53
N PRO A 142 -6.00 47.20 -34.68
CA PRO A 142 -6.91 47.06 -33.55
C PRO A 142 -6.42 45.98 -32.58
N ARG A 143 -6.79 46.12 -31.30
CA ARG A 143 -6.45 45.13 -30.26
C ARG A 143 -7.55 44.05 -30.17
N PRO A 144 -7.29 42.81 -30.59
CA PRO A 144 -8.27 41.74 -30.48
C PRO A 144 -8.36 41.18 -29.06
N ARG A 145 -9.55 40.73 -28.69
CA ARG A 145 -9.83 39.87 -27.55
C ARG A 145 -10.19 38.48 -28.07
N VAL A 146 -9.75 37.45 -27.36
CA VAL A 146 -10.00 36.04 -27.72
C VAL A 146 -10.39 35.25 -26.48
N PHE A 147 -11.12 34.16 -26.66
CA PHE A 147 -11.39 33.23 -25.58
C PHE A 147 -10.15 32.38 -25.31
N ARG A 148 -9.46 32.65 -24.19
CA ARG A 148 -8.19 31.99 -23.84
C ARG A 148 -8.28 30.46 -23.87
N GLY A 149 -9.39 29.89 -23.37
CA GLY A 149 -9.57 28.43 -23.37
C GLY A 149 -9.62 27.81 -24.76
N ALA A 150 -10.26 28.48 -25.72
CA ALA A 150 -10.32 27.99 -27.11
C ALA A 150 -8.96 28.10 -27.79
N LEU A 151 -8.23 29.20 -27.56
CA LEU A 151 -6.88 29.37 -28.08
C LEU A 151 -5.92 28.29 -27.55
N GLU A 152 -5.94 28.01 -26.25
CA GLU A 152 -5.12 26.96 -25.66
C GLU A 152 -5.49 25.56 -26.20
N LEU A 153 -6.78 25.29 -26.40
CA LEU A 153 -7.23 24.03 -26.98
C LEU A 153 -6.79 23.86 -28.45
N GLU A 154 -6.81 24.94 -29.23
CA GLU A 154 -6.31 24.94 -30.60
C GLU A 154 -4.79 24.73 -30.64
N LEU A 155 -4.04 25.47 -29.80
CA LEU A 155 -2.60 25.30 -29.66
C LEU A 155 -2.25 23.87 -29.22
N ALA A 156 -3.02 23.27 -28.32
CA ALA A 156 -2.84 21.89 -27.91
C ALA A 156 -3.12 20.89 -29.05
N ARG A 157 -4.13 21.15 -29.90
CA ARG A 157 -4.43 20.34 -31.07
C ARG A 157 -3.30 20.39 -32.10
N ILE A 158 -2.78 21.59 -32.38
CA ILE A 158 -1.64 21.79 -33.29
C ILE A 158 -0.40 21.12 -32.70
N ALA A 159 -0.11 21.36 -31.41
CA ALA A 159 1.02 20.76 -30.69
C ALA A 159 0.97 19.23 -30.71
N LYS A 160 -0.21 18.60 -30.58
CA LYS A 160 -0.35 17.13 -30.64
C LYS A 160 0.16 16.53 -31.96
N VAL A 161 0.07 17.26 -33.07
CA VAL A 161 0.52 16.81 -34.39
C VAL A 161 1.99 17.19 -34.64
N VAL A 162 2.38 18.38 -34.20
CA VAL A 162 3.72 18.95 -34.44
C VAL A 162 4.75 18.38 -33.48
N ASP A 163 4.42 18.31 -32.19
CA ASP A 163 5.35 18.01 -31.11
C ASP A 163 5.84 16.57 -31.22
N ARG A 164 7.16 16.43 -31.38
CA ARG A 164 7.88 15.17 -31.29
C ARG A 164 8.97 15.35 -30.27
N ARG A 165 8.93 14.58 -29.19
CA ARG A 165 10.02 14.60 -28.19
C ARG A 165 11.31 14.09 -28.81
N HIS A 166 12.42 14.67 -28.38
CA HIS A 166 13.73 14.14 -28.71
C HIS A 166 13.89 12.70 -28.18
N ARG A 167 14.83 11.96 -28.76
CA ARG A 167 15.26 10.65 -28.25
C ARG A 167 16.67 10.79 -27.72
N GLU A 168 16.87 10.42 -26.47
CA GLU A 168 18.20 10.38 -25.87
C GLU A 168 19.05 9.27 -26.53
N PRO A 169 20.38 9.47 -26.67
CA PRO A 169 21.26 8.38 -27.06
C PRO A 169 21.21 7.26 -26.02
N ALA A 170 21.40 6.04 -26.47
CA ALA A 170 21.35 4.86 -25.62
C ALA A 170 22.44 3.86 -26.01
N LEU A 171 22.89 3.06 -25.05
CA LEU A 171 23.72 1.89 -25.31
C LEU A 171 22.84 0.64 -25.35
N ARG A 172 22.99 -0.15 -26.41
CA ARG A 172 22.31 -1.45 -26.58
C ARG A 172 23.36 -2.54 -26.80
N LEU A 173 23.03 -3.78 -26.46
CA LEU A 173 23.89 -4.93 -26.77
C LEU A 173 23.46 -5.56 -28.10
N ARG A 174 24.43 -5.84 -28.96
CA ARG A 174 24.32 -6.84 -30.04
C ARG A 174 25.19 -8.03 -29.65
N GLY A 175 24.56 -9.09 -29.14
CA GLY A 175 25.26 -10.17 -28.43
C GLY A 175 25.95 -9.63 -27.17
N VAL A 176 27.29 -9.68 -27.13
CA VAL A 176 28.10 -9.11 -26.02
C VAL A 176 28.78 -7.79 -26.38
N ARG A 177 28.53 -7.23 -27.57
CA ARG A 177 29.14 -5.98 -28.02
C ARG A 177 28.20 -4.80 -27.74
N PRO A 178 28.63 -3.76 -27.00
CA PRO A 178 27.85 -2.54 -26.85
C PRO A 178 27.86 -1.72 -28.14
N VAL A 179 26.67 -1.37 -28.63
CA VAL A 179 26.43 -0.51 -29.79
C VAL A 179 25.76 0.77 -29.31
N LEU A 180 26.29 1.90 -29.74
CA LEU A 180 25.73 3.22 -29.47
C LEU A 180 24.61 3.53 -30.45
N VAL A 181 23.40 3.69 -29.92
CA VAL A 181 22.26 4.21 -30.66
C VAL A 181 22.26 5.71 -30.50
N ARG A 182 22.38 6.43 -31.61
CA ARG A 182 22.35 7.90 -31.60
C ARG A 182 20.96 8.39 -31.21
N GLY A 183 20.92 9.47 -30.43
CA GLY A 183 19.69 10.21 -30.18
C GLY A 183 19.21 10.93 -31.45
N SER A 184 17.96 11.37 -31.43
CA SER A 184 17.37 12.18 -32.50
C SER A 184 16.77 13.44 -31.92
N GLU A 185 16.93 14.56 -32.63
CA GLU A 185 16.28 15.80 -32.24
C GLU A 185 14.75 15.68 -32.34
N GLY A 186 14.08 16.35 -31.42
CA GLY A 186 12.66 16.56 -31.41
C GLY A 186 12.31 17.95 -31.93
N ARG A 187 11.02 18.25 -31.95
CA ARG A 187 10.48 19.54 -32.34
C ARG A 187 9.25 19.84 -31.48
N VAL A 188 9.08 21.08 -31.06
CA VAL A 188 7.97 21.51 -30.21
C VAL A 188 7.45 22.86 -30.70
N LEU A 189 6.14 23.01 -30.77
CA LEU A 189 5.51 24.28 -31.10
C LEU A 189 5.85 25.34 -30.05
N ASP A 190 6.36 26.50 -30.46
CA ASP A 190 6.51 27.64 -29.55
C ASP A 190 5.14 28.27 -29.31
N ARG A 191 4.45 27.77 -28.27
CA ARG A 191 3.07 28.17 -27.97
C ARG A 191 2.93 29.66 -27.68
N ALA A 192 3.91 30.27 -27.02
CA ALA A 192 3.87 31.69 -26.68
C ALA A 192 3.92 32.55 -27.95
N LEU A 193 4.88 32.29 -28.84
CA LEU A 193 4.97 33.03 -30.10
C LEU A 193 3.83 32.68 -31.07
N ALA A 194 3.44 31.40 -31.15
CA ALA A 194 2.34 30.94 -31.98
C ALA A 194 1.01 31.57 -31.58
N SER A 195 0.74 31.70 -30.27
CA SER A 195 -0.48 32.34 -29.76
C SER A 195 -0.64 33.77 -30.29
N GLY A 196 0.41 34.59 -30.20
CA GLY A 196 0.41 35.96 -30.69
C GLY A 196 0.24 36.04 -32.21
N ILE A 197 0.87 35.13 -32.96
CA ILE A 197 0.74 35.08 -34.42
C ILE A 197 -0.69 34.71 -34.82
N ILE A 198 -1.28 33.67 -34.21
CA ILE A 198 -2.66 33.24 -34.50
C ILE A 198 -3.64 34.37 -34.21
N VAL A 199 -3.55 34.99 -33.04
CA VAL A 199 -4.47 36.06 -32.62
C VAL A 199 -4.38 37.28 -33.54
N ARG A 200 -3.17 37.76 -33.87
CA ARG A 200 -2.99 38.90 -34.78
C ARG A 200 -3.47 38.58 -36.19
N SER A 201 -3.20 37.37 -36.68
CA SER A 201 -3.57 36.97 -38.05
C SER A 201 -5.08 36.87 -38.21
N LEU A 202 -5.79 36.30 -37.23
CA LEU A 202 -7.26 36.20 -37.25
C LEU A 202 -7.95 37.55 -37.09
N ALA A 203 -7.32 38.51 -36.38
CA ALA A 203 -7.82 39.87 -36.23
C ALA A 203 -7.61 40.75 -37.48
N SER A 204 -6.72 40.35 -38.38
CA SER A 204 -6.50 41.01 -39.66
C SER A 204 -7.58 40.62 -40.68
N PHE A 205 -7.70 41.38 -41.77
CA PHE A 205 -8.57 41.02 -42.90
C PHE A 205 -7.86 40.23 -44.01
N ASP A 206 -6.57 39.90 -43.86
CA ASP A 206 -5.80 39.15 -44.86
C ASP A 206 -6.08 37.64 -44.78
N ARG A 207 -6.36 37.01 -45.92
CA ARG A 207 -6.64 35.56 -46.05
C ARG A 207 -5.82 34.89 -47.17
N GLY A 208 -4.84 35.60 -47.74
CA GLY A 208 -4.21 35.18 -48.99
C GLY A 208 -3.06 34.16 -48.88
N ARG A 209 -2.36 34.09 -47.75
CA ARG A 209 -1.15 33.26 -47.61
C ARG A 209 -1.13 32.43 -46.31
N PRO A 210 -0.65 31.17 -46.34
CA PRO A 210 -0.41 30.40 -45.13
C PRO A 210 0.66 31.03 -44.25
N ILE A 211 0.42 31.07 -42.93
CA ILE A 211 1.29 31.73 -41.96
C ILE A 211 2.06 30.66 -41.16
N ALA A 212 3.38 30.73 -41.18
CA ALA A 212 4.23 29.79 -40.45
C ALA A 212 4.18 30.06 -38.94
N LEU A 213 3.88 29.02 -38.16
CA LEU A 213 3.98 29.05 -36.71
C LEU A 213 5.39 28.60 -36.27
N PRO A 214 5.99 29.28 -35.30
CA PRO A 214 7.34 28.99 -34.83
C PRO A 214 7.39 27.62 -34.14
N VAL A 215 8.34 26.80 -34.58
CA VAL A 215 8.65 25.50 -33.98
C VAL A 215 10.09 25.55 -33.49
N ARG A 216 10.30 25.20 -32.22
CA ARG A 216 11.62 25.10 -31.60
C ARG A 216 12.12 23.67 -31.68
N ILE A 217 13.43 23.52 -31.85
CA ILE A 217 14.10 22.21 -31.79
C ILE A 217 14.21 21.81 -30.32
N ASP A 218 13.67 20.63 -29.99
CA ASP A 218 13.86 19.98 -28.69
C ASP A 218 15.10 19.10 -28.80
N ARG A 219 16.19 19.47 -28.12
CA ARG A 219 17.48 18.78 -28.24
C ARG A 219 17.66 17.77 -27.12
N PRO A 220 18.27 16.60 -27.40
CA PRO A 220 18.68 15.66 -26.36
C PRO A 220 19.57 16.33 -25.30
N THR A 221 19.36 15.97 -24.04
CA THR A 221 20.17 16.47 -22.93
C THR A 221 21.55 15.81 -22.90
N LEU A 222 21.68 14.60 -23.46
CA LEU A 222 22.94 13.89 -23.57
C LEU A 222 23.46 13.84 -25.01
N THR A 223 24.78 14.03 -25.14
CA THR A 223 25.48 13.73 -26.39
C THR A 223 25.89 12.26 -26.46
N ALA A 224 26.01 11.75 -27.68
CA ALA A 224 26.56 10.41 -27.94
C ALA A 224 27.95 10.21 -27.27
N ALA A 225 28.78 11.26 -27.26
CA ALA A 225 30.10 11.25 -26.63
C ALA A 225 30.03 11.05 -25.10
N ALA A 226 28.98 11.54 -24.44
CA ALA A 226 28.79 11.39 -23.00
C ALA A 226 28.65 9.91 -22.57
N LEU A 227 28.24 9.02 -23.49
CA LEU A 227 28.12 7.57 -23.23
C LEU A 227 29.41 6.79 -23.51
N ALA A 228 30.48 7.43 -23.99
CA ALA A 228 31.74 6.76 -24.29
C ALA A 228 32.39 6.07 -23.07
N PRO A 229 32.41 6.66 -21.85
CA PRO A 229 32.90 5.99 -20.65
C PRO A 229 32.10 4.73 -20.32
N ALA A 230 30.76 4.80 -20.40
CA ALA A 230 29.89 3.65 -20.17
C ALA A 230 30.11 2.56 -21.21
N ALA A 231 30.31 2.90 -22.48
CA ALA A 231 30.62 1.93 -23.53
C ALA A 231 31.95 1.19 -23.25
N ARG A 232 32.99 1.90 -22.76
CA ARG A 232 34.25 1.28 -22.34
C ARG A 232 34.05 0.37 -21.14
N GLN A 233 33.29 0.81 -20.13
CA GLN A 233 32.96 0.01 -18.96
C GLN A 233 32.17 -1.26 -19.33
N THR A 234 31.19 -1.16 -20.24
CA THR A 234 30.45 -2.32 -20.75
C THR A 234 31.37 -3.31 -21.47
N ARG A 235 32.29 -2.83 -22.33
CA ARG A 235 33.27 -3.72 -22.97
C ARG A 235 34.13 -4.46 -21.95
N ARG A 236 34.60 -3.77 -20.90
CA ARG A 236 35.36 -4.39 -19.80
C ARG A 236 34.51 -5.39 -19.02
N ALA A 237 33.30 -5.02 -18.63
CA ALA A 237 32.34 -5.87 -17.94
C ALA A 237 32.07 -7.19 -18.69
N LEU A 238 32.05 -7.13 -20.02
CA LEU A 238 31.75 -8.28 -20.87
C LEU A 238 33.00 -8.93 -21.47
N ALA A 239 34.22 -8.58 -21.04
CA ALA A 239 35.47 -9.16 -21.56
C ALA A 239 35.75 -10.58 -21.05
N ALA A 240 35.46 -10.84 -19.78
CA ALA A 240 35.71 -12.11 -19.09
C ALA A 240 34.58 -12.46 -18.09
N PRO A 241 34.56 -13.67 -17.51
CA PRO A 241 33.66 -14.02 -16.40
C PRO A 241 33.98 -13.26 -15.10
N VAL A 242 33.02 -13.20 -14.17
CA VAL A 242 33.22 -12.70 -12.80
C VAL A 242 33.12 -13.88 -11.83
N ARG A 243 33.99 -13.95 -10.82
CA ARG A 243 33.90 -14.94 -9.74
C ARG A 243 33.11 -14.35 -8.58
N LEU A 244 32.02 -14.99 -8.19
CA LEU A 244 31.24 -14.62 -7.00
C LEU A 244 31.70 -15.46 -5.81
N THR A 245 31.75 -14.84 -4.62
CA THR A 245 32.25 -15.49 -3.39
C THR A 245 31.33 -15.25 -2.21
N LEU A 246 31.04 -16.30 -1.45
CA LEU A 246 30.34 -16.26 -0.16
C LEU A 246 31.04 -17.22 0.81
N GLY A 247 31.82 -16.68 1.75
CA GLY A 247 32.71 -17.49 2.58
C GLY A 247 33.67 -18.35 1.72
N PRO A 248 33.74 -19.68 1.94
CA PRO A 248 34.57 -20.57 1.12
C PRO A 248 33.97 -20.86 -0.27
N THR A 249 32.67 -20.63 -0.46
CA THR A 249 31.96 -20.97 -1.69
C THR A 249 32.30 -19.99 -2.81
N ARG A 250 32.65 -20.54 -3.98
CA ARG A 250 33.02 -19.76 -5.17
C ARG A 250 32.25 -20.28 -6.38
N PHE A 251 31.64 -19.39 -7.15
CA PHE A 251 31.07 -19.78 -8.44
C PHE A 251 31.36 -18.76 -9.53
N LYS A 252 31.43 -19.26 -10.77
CA LYS A 252 31.80 -18.49 -11.95
C LYS A 252 30.54 -17.96 -12.63
N LEU A 253 30.42 -16.65 -12.73
CA LEU A 253 29.37 -15.97 -13.47
C LEU A 253 29.86 -15.69 -14.91
N PRO A 254 29.36 -16.41 -15.93
CA PRO A 254 29.83 -16.28 -17.30
C PRO A 254 29.44 -14.95 -17.92
N ARG A 255 30.19 -14.53 -18.96
CA ARG A 255 30.03 -13.23 -19.66
C ARG A 255 28.61 -12.97 -20.14
N TRP A 256 27.96 -13.98 -20.72
CA TRP A 256 26.59 -13.87 -21.22
C TRP A 256 25.59 -13.62 -20.08
N ARG A 257 25.84 -14.17 -18.90
CA ARG A 257 25.00 -13.90 -17.73
C ARG A 257 25.24 -12.49 -17.23
N VAL A 258 26.49 -12.03 -17.13
CA VAL A 258 26.79 -10.63 -16.81
C VAL A 258 26.08 -9.68 -17.80
N ALA A 259 26.05 -10.00 -19.10
CA ALA A 259 25.34 -9.23 -20.11
C ALA A 259 23.83 -9.15 -19.83
N GLN A 260 23.19 -10.24 -19.41
CA GLN A 260 21.76 -10.26 -19.05
C GLN A 260 21.45 -9.43 -17.81
N LEU A 261 22.37 -9.38 -16.84
CA LEU A 261 22.19 -8.64 -15.58
C LEU A 261 22.52 -7.16 -15.70
N LEU A 262 23.17 -6.75 -16.79
CA LEU A 262 23.67 -5.40 -16.99
C LEU A 262 22.62 -4.52 -17.65
N GLU A 263 22.19 -3.50 -16.92
CA GLU A 263 21.35 -2.43 -17.42
C GLU A 263 22.23 -1.32 -17.96
N LEU A 264 22.12 -1.09 -19.27
CA LEU A 264 22.89 -0.08 -19.97
C LEU A 264 22.23 1.30 -19.89
N PRO A 265 23.02 2.38 -20.02
CA PRO A 265 22.48 3.73 -20.07
C PRO A 265 21.50 3.90 -21.23
N ALA A 266 20.29 4.35 -20.90
CA ALA A 266 19.22 4.74 -21.80
C ALA A 266 18.39 5.84 -21.12
N ASP A 267 17.56 6.54 -21.88
CA ASP A 267 16.56 7.49 -21.37
C ASP A 267 17.16 8.56 -20.43
N GLY A 268 18.29 9.15 -20.84
CA GLY A 268 18.97 10.21 -20.09
C GLY A 268 19.92 9.72 -18.98
N ARG A 269 20.06 8.40 -18.77
CA ARG A 269 21.07 7.86 -17.84
C ARG A 269 22.46 7.84 -18.49
N ARG A 270 23.49 8.03 -17.66
CA ARG A 270 24.91 8.00 -18.08
C ARG A 270 25.67 6.76 -17.63
N THR A 271 25.20 6.10 -16.57
CA THR A 271 25.90 5.01 -15.91
C THR A 271 25.21 3.68 -16.17
N LEU A 272 26.02 2.62 -16.33
CA LEU A 272 25.55 1.24 -16.31
C LEU A 272 25.37 0.76 -14.86
N ARG A 273 24.45 -0.16 -14.64
CA ARG A 273 24.25 -0.82 -13.34
C ARG A 273 23.93 -2.30 -13.52
N ILE A 274 24.06 -3.08 -12.45
CA ILE A 274 23.39 -4.37 -12.39
C ILE A 274 21.94 -4.09 -11.98
N GLY A 275 20.99 -4.40 -12.85
CA GLY A 275 19.61 -3.96 -12.69
C GLY A 275 18.67 -4.44 -13.80
N GLY A 276 17.38 -4.19 -13.58
CA GLY A 276 16.31 -4.56 -14.49
C GLY A 276 15.76 -5.97 -14.24
N PRO A 277 14.71 -6.38 -14.98
CA PRO A 277 13.93 -7.57 -14.65
C PRO A 277 14.76 -8.87 -14.55
N ALA A 278 15.76 -9.03 -15.43
CA ALA A 278 16.65 -10.18 -15.42
C ALA A 278 17.59 -10.18 -14.20
N ALA A 279 18.12 -9.02 -13.82
CA ALA A 279 18.95 -8.88 -12.62
C ALA A 279 18.14 -9.14 -11.35
N ASP A 280 16.94 -8.58 -11.27
CA ASP A 280 16.05 -8.76 -10.12
C ASP A 280 15.63 -10.23 -9.97
N ALA A 281 15.28 -10.90 -11.08
CA ALA A 281 14.95 -12.33 -11.07
C ALA A 281 16.13 -13.20 -10.63
N TRP A 282 17.34 -12.88 -11.11
CA TRP A 282 18.55 -13.59 -10.72
C TRP A 282 18.90 -13.37 -9.25
N LEU A 283 18.85 -12.13 -8.76
CA LEU A 283 19.08 -11.80 -7.35
C LEU A 283 18.05 -12.46 -6.44
N ARG A 284 16.77 -12.53 -6.83
CA ARG A 284 15.74 -13.28 -6.07
C ARG A 284 16.06 -14.77 -5.98
N ARG A 285 16.51 -15.40 -7.06
CA ARG A 285 16.93 -16.81 -7.04
C ARG A 285 18.17 -17.01 -6.17
N LEU A 286 19.15 -16.12 -6.29
CA LEU A 286 20.34 -16.14 -5.45
C LEU A 286 19.95 -15.99 -3.96
N ALA A 287 19.04 -15.08 -3.63
CA ALA A 287 18.54 -14.88 -2.27
C ALA A 287 17.93 -16.15 -1.67
N LYS A 288 17.18 -16.95 -2.45
CA LYS A 288 16.65 -18.24 -2.00
C LYS A 288 17.74 -19.30 -1.80
N GLN A 289 18.85 -19.23 -2.54
CA GLN A 289 19.95 -20.19 -2.43
C GLN A 289 20.88 -19.88 -1.26
N VAL A 290 21.13 -18.59 -0.98
CA VAL A 290 22.05 -18.16 0.09
C VAL A 290 21.33 -17.84 1.40
N GLY A 291 20.03 -17.53 1.31
CA GLY A 291 19.23 -17.13 2.44
C GLY A 291 18.77 -18.32 3.27
N ARG A 292 18.79 -18.15 4.59
CA ARG A 292 18.23 -19.10 5.56
C ARG A 292 17.57 -18.32 6.69
N PRO A 293 16.41 -18.76 7.19
CA PRO A 293 15.80 -18.12 8.34
C PRO A 293 16.68 -18.29 9.59
N PRO A 294 16.63 -17.36 10.56
CA PRO A 294 17.26 -17.58 11.85
C PRO A 294 16.59 -18.76 12.56
N VAL A 295 17.38 -19.47 13.36
CA VAL A 295 16.92 -20.56 14.22
C VAL A 295 17.17 -20.14 15.66
N ASP A 296 16.10 -20.08 16.44
CA ASP A 296 16.16 -19.77 17.87
C ASP A 296 16.97 -20.80 18.64
N ALA A 297 17.62 -20.36 19.72
CA ALA A 297 18.20 -21.29 20.66
C ALA A 297 17.09 -22.18 21.24
N GLY A 298 17.44 -23.44 21.51
CA GLY A 298 16.51 -24.43 22.03
C GLY A 298 17.04 -25.16 23.25
N PHE A 299 16.25 -26.09 23.75
CA PHE A 299 16.60 -26.90 24.92
C PHE A 299 16.46 -28.39 24.60
N ALA A 300 17.58 -29.10 24.57
CA ALA A 300 17.60 -30.55 24.49
C ALA A 300 17.53 -31.13 25.90
N VAL A 301 16.63 -32.07 26.12
CA VAL A 301 16.54 -32.81 27.38
C VAL A 301 17.11 -34.21 27.17
N ASP A 302 18.00 -34.61 28.06
CA ASP A 302 18.58 -35.95 28.14
C ASP A 302 18.44 -36.47 29.57
N GLY A 303 17.45 -37.35 29.77
CA GLY A 303 17.06 -37.84 31.10
C GLY A 303 16.68 -36.71 32.05
N SER A 304 17.55 -36.42 33.02
CA SER A 304 17.36 -35.34 34.01
C SER A 304 18.13 -34.06 33.70
N ARG A 305 18.93 -34.02 32.62
CA ARG A 305 19.78 -32.87 32.26
C ARG A 305 19.20 -32.10 31.07
N VAL A 306 19.46 -30.79 31.04
CA VAL A 306 19.11 -29.92 29.92
C VAL A 306 20.37 -29.30 29.31
N ARG A 307 20.47 -29.36 27.98
CA ARG A 307 21.53 -28.69 27.21
C ARG A 307 20.92 -27.65 26.29
N VAL A 308 21.49 -26.45 26.28
CA VAL A 308 21.15 -25.42 25.29
C VAL A 308 21.61 -25.84 23.90
N ILE A 309 20.69 -25.84 22.95
CA ILE A 309 20.97 -25.92 21.52
C ILE A 309 21.25 -24.48 21.06
N PRO A 310 22.46 -24.17 20.55
CA PRO A 310 22.78 -22.80 20.15
C PRO A 310 21.88 -22.27 19.04
N ALA A 311 21.51 -20.99 19.14
CA ALA A 311 20.85 -20.25 18.07
C ALA A 311 21.75 -20.16 16.85
N GLN A 312 21.14 -20.12 15.66
CA GLN A 312 21.83 -19.89 14.40
C GLN A 312 21.31 -18.60 13.77
N PRO A 313 22.18 -17.62 13.45
CA PRO A 313 21.74 -16.41 12.78
C PRO A 313 21.22 -16.74 11.38
N GLY A 314 20.14 -16.06 11.02
CA GLY A 314 19.59 -16.08 9.69
C GLY A 314 20.52 -15.36 8.73
N LEU A 315 20.46 -15.72 7.45
CA LEU A 315 21.17 -15.01 6.40
C LEU A 315 20.16 -14.49 5.40
N THR A 316 20.32 -13.22 5.02
CA THR A 316 19.52 -12.58 3.98
C THR A 316 20.45 -11.93 2.98
N LEU A 317 20.11 -12.01 1.69
CA LEU A 317 20.92 -11.39 0.64
C LEU A 317 20.73 -9.87 0.66
N ASP A 318 21.81 -9.11 0.78
CA ASP A 318 21.81 -7.70 0.39
C ASP A 318 21.96 -7.62 -1.13
N ALA A 319 20.81 -7.58 -1.81
CA ALA A 319 20.73 -7.55 -3.26
C ALA A 319 21.42 -6.30 -3.85
N ALA A 320 21.30 -5.15 -3.19
CA ALA A 320 21.86 -3.89 -3.67
C ALA A 320 23.38 -3.86 -3.52
N ALA A 321 23.91 -4.27 -2.37
CA ALA A 321 25.35 -4.37 -2.17
C ALA A 321 25.98 -5.45 -3.06
N THR A 322 25.30 -6.59 -3.25
CA THR A 322 25.74 -7.64 -4.18
C THR A 322 25.78 -7.13 -5.62
N ALA A 323 24.75 -6.41 -6.08
CA ALA A 323 24.70 -5.81 -7.41
C ALA A 323 25.83 -4.78 -7.62
N ARG A 324 26.11 -3.93 -6.63
CA ARG A 324 27.23 -2.97 -6.66
C ARG A 324 28.58 -3.68 -6.70
N ALA A 325 28.78 -4.69 -5.86
CA ALA A 325 30.01 -5.48 -5.80
C ALA A 325 30.27 -6.21 -7.14
N LEU A 326 29.22 -6.82 -7.71
CA LEU A 326 29.27 -7.46 -9.01
C LEU A 326 29.66 -6.47 -10.11
N LEU A 327 29.04 -5.28 -10.16
CA LEU A 327 29.41 -4.27 -11.15
C LEU A 327 30.87 -3.83 -11.02
N ARG A 328 31.31 -3.52 -9.79
CA ARG A 328 32.70 -3.10 -9.51
C ARG A 328 33.68 -4.16 -9.97
N ALA A 329 33.45 -5.44 -9.65
CA ALA A 329 34.30 -6.52 -10.10
C ALA A 329 34.23 -6.75 -11.61
N ALA A 330 33.07 -6.50 -12.22
CA ALA A 330 32.89 -6.69 -13.65
C ALA A 330 33.74 -5.70 -14.47
N VAL A 331 33.82 -4.43 -14.06
CA VAL A 331 34.54 -3.39 -14.82
C VAL A 331 36.06 -3.38 -14.59
N ARG A 332 36.60 -4.23 -13.70
CA ARG A 332 38.05 -4.37 -13.47
C ARG A 332 38.73 -5.14 -14.63
N PRO A 333 39.98 -4.77 -14.98
CA PRO A 333 40.74 -5.49 -16.00
C PRO A 333 41.18 -6.89 -15.52
N LEU A 334 41.56 -7.02 -14.25
CA LEU A 334 42.05 -8.25 -13.61
C LEU A 334 41.40 -8.44 -12.23
N ASN A 335 41.58 -9.63 -11.65
CA ASN A 335 41.05 -10.01 -10.33
C ASN A 335 39.54 -9.69 -10.16
N ARG A 336 38.73 -10.26 -11.05
CA ARG A 336 37.29 -10.02 -11.15
C ARG A 336 36.53 -10.87 -10.13
N VAL A 337 36.69 -10.54 -8.87
CA VAL A 337 36.06 -11.21 -7.73
C VAL A 337 35.06 -10.26 -7.07
N ALA A 338 33.82 -10.72 -6.89
CA ALA A 338 32.75 -9.97 -6.23
C ALA A 338 32.22 -10.76 -5.03
N PRO A 339 32.28 -10.21 -3.81
CA PRO A 339 31.60 -10.81 -2.68
C PRO A 339 30.08 -10.72 -2.86
N ILE A 340 29.40 -11.79 -2.47
CA ILE A 340 27.96 -11.78 -2.24
C ILE A 340 27.75 -11.17 -0.86
N ALA A 341 27.07 -10.04 -0.81
CA ALA A 341 26.77 -9.37 0.43
C ALA A 341 25.55 -10.04 1.07
N VAL A 342 25.72 -10.50 2.30
CA VAL A 342 24.65 -11.04 3.13
C VAL A 342 24.57 -10.23 4.43
N ALA A 343 23.37 -10.06 4.94
CA ALA A 343 23.11 -9.51 6.25
C ALA A 343 22.64 -10.63 7.18
N GLU A 344 23.19 -10.65 8.39
CA GLU A 344 22.72 -11.56 9.43
C GLU A 344 21.43 -11.03 10.05
N THR A 345 20.49 -11.93 10.27
CA THR A 345 19.27 -11.65 11.04
C THR A 345 19.39 -12.39 12.36
N PRO A 346 19.34 -11.70 13.51
CA PRO A 346 19.44 -12.37 14.80
C PRO A 346 18.24 -13.31 15.00
N ALA A 347 18.48 -14.38 15.74
CA ALA A 347 17.41 -15.21 16.26
C ALA A 347 16.60 -14.43 17.31
N LYS A 348 15.32 -14.79 17.48
CA LYS A 348 14.46 -14.18 18.50
C LYS A 348 14.91 -14.54 19.91
N LEU A 349 15.36 -15.79 20.09
CA LEU A 349 16.02 -16.23 21.31
C LEU A 349 17.47 -16.56 21.00
N SER A 350 18.39 -15.75 21.53
CA SER A 350 19.82 -15.97 21.38
C SER A 350 20.32 -17.10 22.28
N THR A 351 21.49 -17.67 21.94
CA THR A 351 22.18 -18.65 22.79
C THR A 351 22.50 -18.08 24.18
N GLN A 352 22.80 -16.78 24.27
CA GLN A 352 23.12 -16.13 25.53
C GLN A 352 21.88 -16.02 26.41
N GLU A 353 20.75 -15.56 25.86
CA GLU A 353 19.49 -15.47 26.59
C GLU A 353 19.01 -16.85 27.05
N ALA A 354 19.07 -17.87 26.18
CA ALA A 354 18.69 -19.24 26.54
C ALA A 354 19.56 -19.82 27.67
N ARG A 355 20.85 -19.47 27.73
CA ARG A 355 21.71 -19.84 28.87
C ARG A 355 21.34 -19.07 30.14
N ALA A 356 21.04 -17.79 30.02
CA ALA A 356 20.63 -16.94 31.14
C ALA A 356 19.29 -17.37 31.77
N MET A 357 18.45 -18.11 31.04
CA MET A 357 17.21 -18.69 31.59
C MET A 357 17.45 -19.71 32.71
N GLY A 358 18.65 -20.28 32.86
CA GLY A 358 19.00 -21.14 34.00
C GLY A 358 18.37 -22.55 33.98
N ILE A 359 17.87 -23.00 32.83
CA ILE A 359 17.22 -24.30 32.69
C ILE A 359 18.29 -25.40 32.57
N THR A 360 18.58 -26.07 33.69
CA THR A 360 19.75 -26.96 33.82
C THR A 360 19.38 -28.43 34.02
N GLY A 361 18.27 -28.72 34.68
CA GLY A 361 17.87 -30.10 34.97
C GLY A 361 16.41 -30.28 35.32
N ARG A 362 16.01 -31.52 35.58
CA ARG A 362 14.63 -31.88 35.91
C ARG A 362 14.29 -31.44 37.34
N VAL A 363 13.23 -30.67 37.47
CA VAL A 363 12.63 -30.26 38.74
C VAL A 363 11.67 -31.35 39.23
N SER A 364 10.76 -31.77 38.37
CA SER A 364 9.80 -32.84 38.66
C SER A 364 9.40 -33.56 37.37
N ALA A 365 8.80 -34.73 37.51
CA ALA A 365 8.05 -35.36 36.45
C ALA A 365 6.92 -36.19 37.01
N TYR A 366 5.87 -36.34 36.22
CA TYR A 366 4.74 -37.20 36.54
C TYR A 366 4.33 -38.01 35.32
N THR A 367 3.92 -39.26 35.54
CA THR A 367 3.49 -40.17 34.47
C THR A 367 2.08 -40.64 34.73
N THR A 368 1.22 -40.56 33.70
CA THR A 368 -0.07 -41.24 33.68
C THR A 368 -0.11 -42.25 32.55
N TYR A 369 -0.96 -43.26 32.70
CA TYR A 369 -1.16 -44.29 31.68
C TYR A 369 -2.46 -44.03 30.93
N PHE A 370 -2.47 -44.19 29.62
CA PHE A 370 -3.66 -44.09 28.78
C PHE A 370 -3.91 -45.36 27.98
N GLY A 371 -5.19 -45.61 27.71
CA GLY A 371 -5.64 -46.52 26.66
C GLY A 371 -6.87 -45.94 25.96
N GLY A 372 -7.59 -46.78 25.24
CA GLY A 372 -8.84 -46.43 24.57
C GLY A 372 -8.73 -46.40 23.05
N VAL A 373 -9.78 -45.89 22.42
CA VAL A 373 -9.90 -45.88 20.95
C VAL A 373 -8.83 -44.99 20.29
N PRO A 374 -8.45 -45.27 19.03
CA PRO A 374 -7.40 -44.52 18.32
C PRO A 374 -7.57 -43.00 18.36
N ASN A 375 -8.80 -42.50 18.20
CA ASN A 375 -9.09 -41.05 18.24
C ASN A 375 -8.74 -40.41 19.60
N ARG A 376 -8.97 -41.14 20.72
CA ARG A 376 -8.61 -40.67 22.06
C ARG A 376 -7.09 -40.58 22.19
N ILE A 377 -6.37 -41.61 21.75
CA ILE A 377 -4.90 -41.65 21.79
C ILE A 377 -4.32 -40.52 20.96
N HIS A 378 -4.86 -40.28 19.76
CA HIS A 378 -4.48 -39.15 18.91
C HIS A 378 -4.67 -37.81 19.62
N ASN A 379 -5.81 -37.59 20.28
CA ASN A 379 -6.06 -36.35 21.02
C ASN A 379 -5.07 -36.16 22.18
N VAL A 380 -4.75 -37.21 22.94
CA VAL A 380 -3.74 -37.16 24.00
C VAL A 380 -2.38 -36.76 23.42
N GLN A 381 -1.96 -37.39 22.32
CA GLN A 381 -0.70 -37.08 21.64
C GLN A 381 -0.68 -35.65 21.09
N LEU A 382 -1.79 -35.17 20.52
CA LEU A 382 -1.93 -33.82 20.01
C LEU A 382 -1.75 -32.79 21.13
N VAL A 383 -2.47 -32.95 22.23
CA VAL A 383 -2.40 -32.01 23.36
C VAL A 383 -1.03 -32.05 24.03
N ALA A 384 -0.41 -33.24 24.14
CA ALA A 384 0.96 -33.36 24.63
C ALA A 384 1.96 -32.58 23.76
N ARG A 385 1.81 -32.61 22.43
CA ARG A 385 2.63 -31.78 21.52
C ARG A 385 2.36 -30.28 21.66
N LEU A 386 1.11 -29.89 21.91
CA LEU A 386 0.75 -28.47 22.06
C LEU A 386 1.35 -27.84 23.32
N VAL A 387 1.54 -28.61 24.40
CA VAL A 387 2.16 -28.11 25.63
C VAL A 387 3.68 -28.32 25.68
N ASP A 388 4.24 -29.24 24.86
CA ASP A 388 5.68 -29.52 24.82
C ASP A 388 6.48 -28.27 24.43
N GLY A 389 7.56 -28.01 25.17
CA GLY A 389 8.44 -26.88 24.92
C GLY A 389 7.99 -25.56 25.53
N LYS A 390 6.87 -25.54 26.29
CA LYS A 390 6.40 -24.30 26.94
C LYS A 390 7.44 -23.81 27.96
N LEU A 391 7.97 -22.63 27.69
CA LEU A 391 8.77 -21.83 28.62
C LEU A 391 7.85 -21.00 29.51
N ILE A 392 8.11 -21.03 30.81
CA ILE A 392 7.34 -20.35 31.85
C ILE A 392 8.34 -19.50 32.65
N GLY A 393 8.27 -18.18 32.48
CA GLY A 393 9.20 -17.25 33.12
C GLY A 393 8.97 -17.10 34.62
N PRO A 394 9.95 -16.54 35.37
CA PRO A 394 9.77 -16.16 36.77
C PRO A 394 8.53 -15.27 36.95
N GLY A 395 7.65 -15.64 37.88
CA GLY A 395 6.37 -14.97 38.15
C GLY A 395 5.27 -15.22 37.11
N GLU A 396 5.54 -15.91 36.00
CA GLU A 396 4.54 -16.20 34.97
C GLU A 396 3.54 -17.27 35.45
N THR A 397 2.26 -17.09 35.11
CA THR A 397 1.23 -18.12 35.30
C THR A 397 1.13 -18.98 34.04
N PHE A 398 1.41 -20.28 34.18
CA PHE A 398 1.02 -21.25 33.16
C PHE A 398 -0.49 -21.42 33.18
N SER A 399 -1.09 -21.40 31.98
CA SER A 399 -2.51 -21.74 31.75
C SER A 399 -2.58 -22.86 30.72
N PHE A 400 -3.24 -23.94 31.08
CA PHE A 400 -3.36 -25.10 30.19
C PHE A 400 -4.20 -24.75 28.96
N ASN A 401 -5.35 -24.11 29.15
CA ASN A 401 -6.21 -23.62 28.08
C ASN A 401 -5.58 -22.48 27.27
N GLY A 402 -4.80 -21.61 27.91
CA GLY A 402 -4.04 -20.57 27.21
C GLY A 402 -2.97 -21.15 26.28
N THR A 403 -2.37 -22.30 26.65
CA THR A 403 -1.35 -22.99 25.85
C THR A 403 -1.96 -23.84 24.73
N THR A 404 -3.07 -24.51 25.01
CA THR A 404 -3.68 -25.51 24.10
C THR A 404 -4.81 -24.94 23.23
N GLY A 405 -5.50 -23.89 23.70
CA GLY A 405 -6.63 -23.25 23.04
C GLY A 405 -7.88 -24.13 22.88
N GLU A 406 -8.82 -23.67 22.05
CA GLU A 406 -10.06 -24.41 21.75
C GLU A 406 -9.82 -25.81 21.17
N ARG A 407 -10.71 -26.77 21.51
CA ARG A 407 -10.68 -28.16 21.03
C ARG A 407 -11.59 -28.33 19.81
N SER A 408 -11.10 -27.93 18.64
CA SER A 408 -11.87 -27.95 17.39
C SER A 408 -11.32 -28.92 16.35
N ALA A 409 -12.18 -29.40 15.45
CA ALA A 409 -11.77 -30.26 14.33
C ALA A 409 -10.70 -29.59 13.43
N ALA A 410 -10.79 -28.26 13.25
CA ALA A 410 -9.80 -27.48 12.48
C ALA A 410 -8.38 -27.51 13.09
N LYS A 411 -8.27 -27.72 14.40
CA LYS A 411 -7.00 -27.92 15.11
C LYS A 411 -6.57 -29.39 15.16
N GLY A 412 -7.30 -30.28 14.51
CA GLY A 412 -7.00 -31.70 14.40
C GLY A 412 -7.51 -32.55 15.56
N PHE A 413 -8.41 -32.03 16.40
CA PHE A 413 -9.07 -32.85 17.43
C PHE A 413 -10.09 -33.79 16.78
N LEU A 414 -10.12 -35.03 17.27
CA LEU A 414 -11.02 -36.07 16.80
C LEU A 414 -12.09 -36.38 17.85
N GLU A 415 -13.22 -36.90 17.39
CA GLU A 415 -14.29 -37.36 18.27
C GLU A 415 -13.85 -38.61 19.02
N ALA A 416 -14.00 -38.57 20.33
CA ALA A 416 -13.68 -39.65 21.25
C ALA A 416 -14.63 -39.58 22.45
N PRO A 417 -14.69 -40.64 23.29
CA PRO A 417 -15.47 -40.58 24.51
C PRO A 417 -15.02 -39.41 25.42
N VAL A 418 -15.97 -38.56 25.79
CA VAL A 418 -15.85 -37.39 26.69
C VAL A 418 -16.89 -37.50 27.79
N ILE A 419 -16.66 -36.86 28.93
CA ILE A 419 -17.64 -36.80 30.01
C ILE A 419 -18.28 -35.41 29.96
N VAL A 420 -19.56 -35.33 29.60
CA VAL A 420 -20.34 -34.09 29.55
C VAL A 420 -21.47 -34.21 30.57
N ASN A 421 -21.55 -33.25 31.49
CA ASN A 421 -22.57 -33.23 32.56
C ASN A 421 -22.64 -34.51 33.43
N GLY A 422 -21.56 -35.28 33.49
CA GLY A 422 -21.50 -36.54 34.25
C GLY A 422 -21.95 -37.77 33.47
N GLU A 423 -22.16 -37.66 32.15
CA GLU A 423 -22.46 -38.79 31.28
C GLU A 423 -21.35 -38.97 30.23
N LEU A 424 -21.03 -40.22 29.90
CA LEU A 424 -20.09 -40.56 28.83
C LEU A 424 -20.78 -40.35 27.47
N GLN A 425 -20.27 -39.41 26.69
CA GLN A 425 -20.77 -39.07 25.36
C GLN A 425 -19.63 -39.08 24.34
N THR A 426 -19.93 -39.08 23.05
CA THR A 426 -18.92 -38.86 22.01
C THR A 426 -18.79 -37.36 21.77
N GLY A 427 -17.56 -36.86 21.76
CA GLY A 427 -17.29 -35.44 21.54
C GLY A 427 -15.83 -35.16 21.20
N LEU A 428 -15.55 -33.94 20.76
CA LEU A 428 -14.20 -33.54 20.36
C LEU A 428 -13.28 -33.43 21.57
N GLY A 429 -12.08 -34.01 21.47
CA GLY A 429 -11.05 -33.85 22.50
C GLY A 429 -11.12 -34.83 23.68
N GLY A 430 -11.84 -35.94 23.54
CA GLY A 430 -11.74 -37.05 24.50
C GLY A 430 -10.28 -37.44 24.75
N GLY A 431 -9.86 -37.42 26.02
CA GLY A 431 -8.47 -37.66 26.45
C GLY A 431 -7.70 -36.41 26.91
N VAL A 432 -8.16 -35.19 26.62
CA VAL A 432 -7.48 -33.94 27.02
C VAL A 432 -7.24 -33.85 28.54
N CYS A 433 -8.22 -34.22 29.36
CA CYS A 433 -8.12 -34.09 30.81
C CYS A 433 -7.04 -35.00 31.45
N GLN A 434 -6.61 -36.03 30.72
CA GLN A 434 -5.47 -36.83 31.14
C GLN A 434 -4.17 -36.03 31.07
N VAL A 435 -4.00 -35.23 30.02
CA VAL A 435 -2.82 -34.39 29.85
C VAL A 435 -2.80 -33.29 30.92
N SER A 436 -3.93 -32.61 31.17
CA SER A 436 -4.02 -31.63 32.28
C SER A 436 -3.77 -32.28 33.63
N THR A 437 -4.30 -33.47 33.90
CA THR A 437 -4.03 -34.21 35.15
C THR A 437 -2.53 -34.54 35.29
N THR A 438 -1.86 -34.92 34.19
CA THR A 438 -0.41 -35.20 34.23
C THR A 438 0.40 -33.93 34.46
N VAL A 439 0.04 -32.82 33.81
CA VAL A 439 0.67 -31.50 34.00
C VAL A 439 0.46 -31.00 35.44
N PHE A 440 -0.76 -31.12 35.96
CA PHE A 440 -1.09 -30.76 37.34
C PHE A 440 -0.21 -31.51 38.32
N ASN A 441 -0.11 -32.83 38.17
CA ASN A 441 0.70 -33.63 39.08
C ASN A 441 2.20 -33.34 38.92
N ALA A 442 2.71 -33.04 37.73
CA ALA A 442 4.10 -32.59 37.58
C ALA A 442 4.35 -31.26 38.32
N ALA A 443 3.45 -30.27 38.17
CA ALA A 443 3.54 -29.00 38.91
C ALA A 443 3.35 -29.18 40.42
N TYR A 444 2.49 -30.12 40.83
CA TYR A 444 2.26 -30.48 42.22
C TYR A 444 3.53 -31.03 42.87
N GLU A 445 4.18 -32.01 42.23
CA GLU A 445 5.42 -32.63 42.72
C GLU A 445 6.62 -31.67 42.65
N ALA A 446 6.58 -30.67 41.76
CA ALA A 446 7.55 -29.57 41.78
C ALA A 446 7.37 -28.63 42.98
N GLY A 447 6.27 -28.75 43.73
CA GLY A 447 5.93 -27.85 44.82
C GLY A 447 5.55 -26.44 44.33
N LEU A 448 5.01 -26.31 43.13
CA LEU A 448 4.56 -25.02 42.59
C LEU A 448 3.19 -24.62 43.15
N LYS A 449 2.93 -23.31 43.16
CA LYS A 449 1.62 -22.77 43.54
C LYS A 449 0.59 -23.05 42.46
N ILE A 450 -0.35 -23.95 42.74
CA ILE A 450 -1.50 -24.21 41.87
C ILE A 450 -2.55 -23.15 42.17
N THR A 451 -2.87 -22.31 41.19
CA THR A 451 -3.80 -21.18 41.37
C THR A 451 -5.21 -21.51 40.89
N GLU A 452 -5.36 -22.49 40.00
CA GLU A 452 -6.66 -22.93 39.52
C GLU A 452 -6.62 -24.44 39.23
N ARG A 453 -7.55 -25.18 39.84
CA ARG A 453 -7.74 -26.61 39.62
C ARG A 453 -9.17 -27.00 39.94
N THR A 454 -9.77 -27.82 39.10
CA THR A 454 -11.09 -28.43 39.32
C THR A 454 -10.95 -29.95 39.20
N ASN A 455 -11.57 -30.71 40.11
CA ASN A 455 -11.65 -32.17 39.98
C ASN A 455 -12.68 -32.58 38.93
N HIS A 456 -12.56 -33.78 38.38
CA HIS A 456 -13.57 -34.35 37.49
C HIS A 456 -14.88 -34.54 38.25
N ALA A 457 -16.00 -34.41 37.53
CA ALA A 457 -17.32 -34.67 38.09
C ALA A 457 -17.50 -36.14 38.52
N LEU A 458 -16.81 -37.09 37.88
CA LEU A 458 -16.85 -38.52 38.19
C LEU A 458 -15.51 -38.99 38.76
N TYR A 459 -15.53 -39.97 39.65
CA TYR A 459 -14.31 -40.56 40.21
C TYR A 459 -13.64 -41.46 39.18
N ILE A 460 -12.36 -41.21 38.90
CA ILE A 460 -11.57 -41.96 37.93
C ILE A 460 -10.41 -42.64 38.68
N SER A 461 -10.53 -43.93 38.91
CA SER A 461 -9.63 -44.70 39.80
C SER A 461 -8.18 -44.79 39.34
N HIS A 462 -7.89 -44.56 38.06
CA HIS A 462 -6.52 -44.59 37.53
C HIS A 462 -5.75 -43.27 37.73
N TYR A 463 -6.40 -42.23 38.25
CA TYR A 463 -5.72 -41.03 38.73
C TYR A 463 -5.44 -41.14 40.23
N PRO A 464 -4.39 -40.46 40.73
CA PRO A 464 -4.13 -40.46 42.16
C PRO A 464 -5.31 -39.82 42.88
N GLN A 465 -5.72 -40.44 43.98
CA GLN A 465 -6.91 -40.06 44.71
C GLN A 465 -6.88 -38.58 45.09
N GLY A 466 -7.90 -37.84 44.64
CA GLY A 466 -8.05 -36.40 44.92
C GLY A 466 -7.10 -35.48 44.15
N ARG A 467 -6.30 -36.01 43.21
CA ARG A 467 -5.27 -35.27 42.47
C ARG A 467 -5.48 -35.32 40.95
N ASP A 468 -6.72 -35.30 40.53
CA ASP A 468 -7.13 -35.16 39.15
C ASP A 468 -7.41 -33.69 38.79
N ALA A 469 -7.22 -33.31 37.52
CA ALA A 469 -7.49 -31.95 37.06
C ALA A 469 -8.26 -31.97 35.74
N THR A 470 -9.53 -31.58 35.78
CA THR A 470 -10.36 -31.43 34.59
C THR A 470 -10.16 -30.06 33.97
N VAL A 471 -10.33 -29.97 32.65
CA VAL A 471 -10.29 -28.72 31.89
C VAL A 471 -11.40 -28.72 30.84
N ASN A 472 -11.98 -27.56 30.59
CA ASN A 472 -12.95 -27.30 29.55
C ASN A 472 -12.71 -25.89 29.00
N TYR A 473 -12.46 -25.75 27.70
CA TYR A 473 -12.14 -24.43 27.14
C TYR A 473 -13.42 -23.60 26.92
N PRO A 474 -13.44 -22.30 27.28
CA PRO A 474 -12.40 -21.56 28.00
C PRO A 474 -12.54 -21.60 29.52
N ASP A 475 -13.67 -22.08 30.06
CA ASP A 475 -14.15 -21.76 31.40
C ASP A 475 -13.49 -22.50 32.57
N VAL A 476 -13.04 -23.74 32.36
CA VAL A 476 -12.41 -24.56 33.40
C VAL A 476 -10.96 -24.80 33.00
N ASP A 477 -10.02 -24.21 33.73
CA ASP A 477 -8.60 -24.26 33.40
C ASP A 477 -7.77 -24.91 34.53
N LEU A 478 -6.56 -25.30 34.16
CA LEU A 478 -5.50 -25.64 35.09
C LEU A 478 -4.46 -24.53 35.02
N LYS A 479 -4.23 -23.86 36.16
CA LYS A 479 -3.23 -22.80 36.27
C LYS A 479 -2.29 -23.02 37.44
N PHE A 480 -1.02 -22.72 37.22
CA PHE A 480 -0.01 -22.65 38.27
C PHE A 480 0.99 -21.54 37.98
N VAL A 481 1.57 -20.97 39.03
CA VAL A 481 2.56 -19.90 38.92
C VAL A 481 3.96 -20.50 39.01
N ASN A 482 4.87 -20.06 38.13
CA ASN A 482 6.29 -20.23 38.37
C ASN A 482 6.73 -19.18 39.40
N ASP A 483 6.61 -19.50 40.67
CA ASP A 483 6.98 -18.62 41.78
C ASP A 483 8.49 -18.63 42.09
N THR A 484 9.30 -19.14 41.16
CA THR A 484 10.76 -19.28 41.30
C THR A 484 11.49 -18.16 40.56
N GLU A 485 12.78 -17.96 40.86
CA GLU A 485 13.63 -16.94 40.21
C GLU A 485 14.14 -17.37 38.82
N HIS A 486 13.88 -18.61 38.41
CA HIS A 486 14.40 -19.19 37.17
C HIS A 486 13.28 -19.63 36.24
N TRP A 487 13.61 -19.77 34.95
CA TRP A 487 12.64 -20.25 33.97
C TRP A 487 12.37 -21.75 34.17
N LEU A 488 11.13 -22.15 33.87
CA LEU A 488 10.74 -23.55 33.75
C LEU A 488 10.44 -23.89 32.29
N LEU A 489 10.88 -25.07 31.87
CA LEU A 489 10.57 -25.70 30.60
C LEU A 489 9.67 -26.91 30.86
N LEU A 490 8.47 -26.90 30.29
CA LEU A 490 7.59 -28.06 30.26
C LEU A 490 7.95 -28.95 29.07
N ARG A 491 8.24 -30.23 29.34
CA ARG A 491 8.42 -31.24 28.29
C ARG A 491 7.43 -32.38 28.44
N THR A 492 7.00 -32.92 27.31
CA THR A 492 6.17 -34.13 27.26
C THR A 492 6.90 -35.26 26.56
N PHE A 493 6.69 -36.47 27.06
CA PHE A 493 7.21 -37.70 26.49
C PHE A 493 6.06 -38.68 26.38
N VAL A 494 5.67 -39.01 25.15
CA VAL A 494 4.52 -39.86 24.89
C VAL A 494 5.02 -41.22 24.41
N GLY A 495 4.72 -42.26 25.20
CA GLY A 495 4.93 -43.66 24.82
C GLY A 495 3.70 -44.25 24.14
N SER A 496 3.67 -45.58 23.99
CA SER A 496 2.53 -46.31 23.42
C SER A 496 1.28 -46.27 24.31
N SER A 497 1.45 -46.29 25.63
CA SER A 497 0.36 -46.33 26.62
C SER A 497 0.59 -45.42 27.82
N GLN A 498 1.55 -44.50 27.75
CA GLN A 498 1.89 -43.60 28.85
C GLN A 498 2.26 -42.21 28.37
N LEU A 499 1.96 -41.22 29.20
CA LEU A 499 2.38 -39.84 29.05
C LEU A 499 3.19 -39.44 30.29
N THR A 500 4.42 -39.01 30.08
CA THR A 500 5.23 -38.36 31.11
C THR A 500 5.30 -36.86 30.81
N VAL A 501 4.97 -36.03 31.80
CA VAL A 501 5.21 -34.59 31.77
C VAL A 501 6.33 -34.28 32.75
N GLY A 502 7.37 -33.59 32.28
CA GLY A 502 8.48 -33.13 33.11
C GLY A 502 8.58 -31.62 33.12
N LEU A 503 8.88 -31.05 34.29
CA LEU A 503 9.28 -29.65 34.44
C LEU A 503 10.78 -29.60 34.64
N TYR A 504 11.46 -28.75 33.87
CA TYR A 504 12.90 -28.59 33.89
C TYR A 504 13.27 -27.13 34.19
N GLY A 505 14.31 -26.90 34.98
CA GLY A 505 14.69 -25.59 35.48
C GLY A 505 15.98 -25.68 36.29
N ALA A 506 16.25 -24.67 37.12
CA ALA A 506 17.22 -24.81 38.19
C ALA A 506 16.67 -25.75 39.28
N PRO A 507 17.51 -26.52 39.98
CA PRO A 507 17.07 -27.34 41.10
C PRO A 507 16.35 -26.49 42.17
N LEU A 508 15.08 -26.79 42.42
CA LEU A 508 14.28 -26.06 43.42
C LEU A 508 14.53 -26.56 44.85
N HIS A 509 14.96 -27.81 45.00
CA HIS A 509 15.15 -28.49 46.28
C HIS A 509 13.95 -28.36 47.25
N ARG A 510 12.73 -28.25 46.69
CA ARG A 510 11.50 -28.21 47.48
C ARG A 510 11.18 -29.61 47.99
N ARG A 511 10.71 -29.70 49.23
CA ARG A 511 10.15 -30.94 49.80
C ARG A 511 8.63 -30.85 49.78
N VAL A 512 7.99 -31.79 49.11
CA VAL A 512 6.52 -31.90 49.04
C VAL A 512 6.09 -33.06 49.94
N GLU A 513 5.28 -32.76 50.93
CA GLU A 513 4.63 -33.74 51.80
C GLU A 513 3.14 -33.77 51.46
N SER A 514 2.55 -34.96 51.40
CA SER A 514 1.15 -35.12 50.99
C SER A 514 0.45 -36.20 51.80
N THR A 515 -0.68 -35.83 52.40
CA THR A 515 -1.53 -36.73 53.17
C THR A 515 -2.90 -36.79 52.50
N VAL A 516 -3.34 -37.99 52.13
CA VAL A 516 -4.62 -38.22 51.45
C VAL A 516 -5.63 -38.77 52.45
N ALA A 517 -6.77 -38.10 52.60
CA ALA A 517 -7.88 -38.61 53.39
C ALA A 517 -8.55 -39.80 52.67
N PRO A 518 -9.14 -40.78 53.39
CA PRO A 518 -9.87 -41.88 52.76
C PRO A 518 -10.92 -41.42 51.76
N LEU A 519 -11.17 -42.24 50.73
CA LEU A 519 -12.27 -41.99 49.79
C LEU A 519 -13.56 -42.44 50.46
N VAL A 520 -14.44 -41.50 50.78
CA VAL A 520 -15.69 -41.76 51.49
C VAL A 520 -16.84 -41.75 50.50
N GLU A 521 -17.73 -42.74 50.58
CA GLU A 521 -18.99 -42.72 49.85
C GLU A 521 -19.97 -41.79 50.56
N THR A 522 -20.45 -40.77 49.85
CA THR A 522 -21.30 -39.70 50.39
C THR A 522 -22.78 -39.89 50.06
N GLY A 523 -23.10 -40.86 49.20
CA GLY A 523 -24.47 -41.12 48.77
C GLY A 523 -24.55 -42.33 47.83
N ALA A 524 -25.65 -43.07 47.93
CA ALA A 524 -25.90 -44.21 47.06
C ALA A 524 -26.17 -43.76 45.60
N PRO A 525 -25.88 -44.61 44.60
CA PRO A 525 -26.24 -44.34 43.21
C PRO A 525 -27.75 -44.11 43.07
N PRO A 526 -28.20 -43.01 42.44
CA PRO A 526 -29.62 -42.83 42.13
C PRO A 526 -30.09 -43.88 41.12
N VAL A 527 -31.34 -44.33 41.19
CA VAL A 527 -31.88 -45.35 40.27
C VAL A 527 -32.67 -44.68 39.14
N LYS A 528 -32.24 -44.85 37.88
CA LYS A 528 -32.97 -44.40 36.69
C LYS A 528 -33.69 -45.61 36.07
N LYS A 529 -35.02 -45.55 36.01
CA LYS A 529 -35.88 -46.62 35.48
C LYS A 529 -36.31 -46.28 34.05
N THR A 530 -36.16 -47.22 33.13
CA THR A 530 -36.73 -47.15 31.77
C THR A 530 -37.75 -48.27 31.60
N VAL A 531 -38.90 -47.98 30.99
CA VAL A 531 -39.91 -49.02 30.71
C VAL A 531 -39.51 -49.78 29.45
N ASP A 532 -39.47 -51.11 29.53
CA ASP A 532 -39.23 -51.97 28.38
C ASP A 532 -40.45 -52.87 28.13
N PRO A 533 -41.19 -52.65 27.03
CA PRO A 533 -42.37 -53.46 26.69
C PRO A 533 -42.11 -54.95 26.45
N SER A 534 -40.86 -55.36 26.22
CA SER A 534 -40.49 -56.75 25.96
C SER A 534 -40.28 -57.59 27.23
N LEU A 535 -40.23 -56.96 28.41
CA LEU A 535 -40.02 -57.65 29.69
C LEU A 535 -41.33 -58.22 30.25
N GLU A 536 -41.27 -59.39 30.88
CA GLU A 536 -42.45 -60.00 31.49
C GLU A 536 -42.90 -59.17 32.70
N PRO A 537 -44.21 -59.04 32.95
CA PRO A 537 -44.70 -58.26 34.07
C PRO A 537 -44.15 -58.70 35.44
N GLY A 538 -43.28 -57.87 36.01
CA GLY A 538 -42.57 -58.15 37.27
C GLY A 538 -41.05 -58.13 37.12
N ASP A 539 -40.57 -58.26 35.89
CA ASP A 539 -39.14 -58.28 35.59
C ASP A 539 -38.48 -56.92 35.81
N VAL A 540 -37.27 -57.00 36.36
CA VAL A 540 -36.34 -55.88 36.51
C VAL A 540 -34.98 -56.33 35.99
N VAL A 541 -34.52 -55.72 34.91
CA VAL A 541 -33.18 -55.95 34.36
C VAL A 541 -32.29 -54.78 34.74
N VAL A 542 -31.14 -55.06 35.36
CA VAL A 542 -30.13 -54.04 35.67
C VAL A 542 -29.17 -53.92 34.50
N ASP A 543 -29.21 -52.79 33.79
CA ASP A 543 -28.32 -52.56 32.65
C ASP A 543 -26.97 -51.95 33.09
N ASN A 544 -26.97 -51.16 34.18
CA ASN A 544 -25.75 -50.59 34.77
C ASN A 544 -25.95 -50.41 36.28
N TYR A 545 -24.98 -50.82 37.11
CA TYR A 545 -25.05 -50.66 38.57
C TYR A 545 -24.81 -49.22 39.04
N GLY A 546 -24.28 -48.35 38.19
CA GLY A 546 -23.90 -46.99 38.56
C GLY A 546 -22.71 -46.96 39.52
N SER A 547 -22.40 -45.77 40.02
CA SER A 547 -21.34 -45.55 41.00
C SER A 547 -21.82 -44.55 42.07
N PRO A 548 -21.48 -44.76 43.36
CA PRO A 548 -21.91 -43.84 44.41
C PRO A 548 -21.17 -42.51 44.29
N SER A 549 -21.75 -41.46 44.88
CA SER A 549 -21.04 -40.21 45.04
C SER A 549 -19.94 -40.39 46.08
N ARG A 550 -18.78 -39.77 45.86
CA ARG A 550 -17.61 -39.94 46.70
C ARG A 550 -16.95 -38.61 47.00
N SER A 551 -16.27 -38.51 48.14
CA SER A 551 -15.43 -37.36 48.45
C SER A 551 -14.11 -37.79 49.08
N THR A 552 -13.10 -36.96 48.91
CA THR A 552 -11.78 -37.11 49.52
C THR A 552 -11.11 -35.74 49.62
N SER A 553 -10.05 -35.63 50.40
CA SER A 553 -9.20 -34.45 50.44
C SER A 553 -7.73 -34.83 50.42
N VAL A 554 -6.91 -33.93 49.92
CA VAL A 554 -5.46 -34.06 49.91
C VAL A 554 -4.88 -32.83 50.58
N HIS A 555 -4.11 -33.04 51.64
CA HIS A 555 -3.37 -32.00 52.33
C HIS A 555 -1.92 -32.02 51.83
N ARG A 556 -1.44 -30.93 51.23
CA ARG A 556 -0.03 -30.78 50.82
C ARG A 556 0.64 -29.70 51.62
N LYS A 557 1.84 -30.02 52.09
CA LYS A 557 2.79 -29.04 52.61
C LYS A 557 4.00 -28.99 51.70
N VAL A 558 4.44 -27.78 51.36
CA VAL A 558 5.63 -27.56 50.53
C VAL A 558 6.63 -26.76 51.35
N TYR A 559 7.84 -27.27 51.45
CA TYR A 559 8.96 -26.61 52.12
C TYR A 559 10.04 -26.24 51.12
N ASP A 560 10.70 -25.11 51.32
CA ASP A 560 11.91 -24.77 50.57
C ASP A 560 13.14 -25.55 51.07
N ALA A 561 14.29 -25.32 50.43
CA ALA A 561 15.55 -26.00 50.77
C ALA A 561 16.01 -25.77 52.22
N SER A 562 15.62 -24.65 52.84
CA SER A 562 15.92 -24.32 54.23
C SER A 562 14.99 -24.99 55.25
N GLY A 563 13.93 -25.65 54.78
CA GLY A 563 12.87 -26.21 55.62
C GLY A 563 11.78 -25.21 55.99
N ARG A 564 11.74 -24.01 55.40
CA ARG A 564 10.66 -23.05 55.61
C ARG A 564 9.43 -23.48 54.82
N LEU A 565 8.26 -23.47 55.48
CA LEU A 565 6.97 -23.77 54.87
C LEU A 565 6.60 -22.66 53.86
N LEU A 566 6.40 -23.04 52.61
CA LEU A 566 5.96 -22.17 51.52
C LEU A 566 4.44 -22.21 51.36
N TYR A 567 3.88 -23.42 51.32
CA TYR A 567 2.46 -23.66 51.08
C TYR A 567 1.91 -24.73 52.00
N ASP A 568 0.67 -24.54 52.44
CA ASP A 568 -0.12 -25.46 53.23
C ASP A 568 -1.54 -25.47 52.64
N ASP A 569 -1.75 -26.39 51.69
CA ASP A 569 -2.93 -26.44 50.84
C ASP A 569 -3.79 -27.67 51.16
N VAL A 570 -5.11 -27.51 51.26
CA VAL A 570 -6.04 -28.65 51.31
C VAL A 570 -6.96 -28.60 50.10
N TRP A 571 -6.85 -29.58 49.20
CA TRP A 571 -7.80 -29.72 48.09
C TRP A 571 -8.86 -30.75 48.43
N TYR A 572 -10.11 -30.29 48.38
CA TYR A 572 -11.27 -31.16 48.43
C TYR A 572 -11.62 -31.60 47.00
N SER A 573 -11.98 -32.87 46.85
CA SER A 573 -12.51 -33.41 45.61
C SER A 573 -13.83 -34.10 45.91
N SER A 574 -14.87 -33.72 45.16
CA SER A 574 -16.21 -34.29 45.27
C SER A 574 -16.64 -34.84 43.93
N TYR A 575 -17.03 -36.11 43.91
CA TYR A 575 -17.42 -36.86 42.74
C TYR A 575 -18.90 -37.21 42.83
N ARG A 576 -19.62 -36.94 41.75
CA ARG A 576 -21.05 -37.24 41.61
C ARG A 576 -21.26 -38.75 41.45
N ALA A 577 -22.45 -39.19 41.85
CA ALA A 577 -22.90 -40.54 41.61
C ALA A 577 -23.28 -40.73 40.14
N GLU A 578 -22.95 -41.89 39.56
CA GLU A 578 -23.54 -42.35 38.29
C GLU A 578 -24.78 -43.19 38.59
N PRO A 579 -25.91 -42.97 37.90
CA PRO A 579 -27.13 -43.66 38.21
C PRO A 579 -27.07 -45.16 37.90
N LYS A 580 -27.70 -45.96 38.77
CA LYS A 580 -28.06 -47.35 38.47
C LYS A 580 -29.17 -47.34 37.42
N LEU A 581 -28.89 -47.87 36.23
CA LEU A 581 -29.86 -47.98 35.14
C LEU A 581 -30.59 -49.33 35.25
N VAL A 582 -31.91 -49.29 35.34
CA VAL A 582 -32.75 -50.50 35.36
C VAL A 582 -33.88 -50.39 34.34
N ARG A 583 -34.10 -51.45 33.57
CA ARG A 583 -35.32 -51.63 32.79
C ARG A 583 -36.36 -52.35 33.62
N VAL A 584 -37.60 -51.86 33.56
CA VAL A 584 -38.74 -52.45 34.27
C VAL A 584 -39.85 -52.77 33.28
N ALA A 585 -40.57 -53.86 33.52
CA ALA A 585 -41.72 -54.23 32.73
C ALA A 585 -42.84 -53.17 32.79
N PRO A 586 -43.73 -53.08 31.77
CA PRO A 586 -44.88 -52.20 31.81
C PRO A 586 -45.77 -52.56 33.01
N LYS A 587 -46.30 -51.55 33.69
CA LYS A 587 -47.28 -51.79 34.76
C LYS A 587 -48.48 -52.53 34.17
N LYS A 588 -48.83 -53.70 34.71
CA LYS A 588 -50.08 -54.40 34.35
C LYS A 588 -51.25 -53.41 34.51
N PRO A 589 -52.15 -53.27 33.52
CA PRO A 589 -53.37 -52.51 33.73
C PRO A 589 -54.15 -53.15 34.89
N LYS A 590 -54.55 -52.33 35.87
CA LYS A 590 -55.36 -52.79 37.01
C LYS A 590 -56.66 -53.40 36.45
N LYS A 591 -56.92 -54.68 36.74
CA LYS A 591 -58.22 -55.31 36.47
C LYS A 591 -59.31 -54.54 37.22
N ALA A 592 -60.28 -53.98 36.50
CA ALA A 592 -61.47 -53.36 37.07
C ALA A 592 -62.31 -54.41 37.81
N LYS A 593 -62.79 -54.08 39.02
CA LYS A 593 -63.74 -54.91 39.79
C LYS A 593 -65.14 -54.84 39.15
N PRO A 594 -65.87 -55.95 38.92
CA PRO A 594 -67.24 -55.92 38.40
C PRO A 594 -68.31 -55.80 39.51
N GLY A 595 -69.33 -54.98 39.26
CA GLY A 595 -70.62 -54.89 39.98
C GLY A 595 -70.91 -53.46 40.48
N ALA A 596 -72.04 -52.80 40.18
CA ALA A 596 -73.27 -53.24 39.53
C ALA A 596 -74.02 -52.05 38.87
N THR A 597 -74.88 -52.45 37.94
CA THR A 597 -75.59 -51.72 36.87
C THR A 597 -76.74 -50.83 37.32
N THR A 598 -76.92 -49.67 36.67
CA THR A 598 -78.28 -49.14 36.36
C THR A 598 -78.28 -48.30 35.08
N THR A 599 -78.87 -48.88 34.03
CA THR A 599 -79.77 -48.31 32.99
C THR A 599 -79.54 -46.91 32.39
N THR A 600 -79.20 -46.90 31.08
CA THR A 600 -79.87 -46.27 29.91
C THR A 600 -80.89 -45.11 30.17
N PRO A 601 -81.05 -44.07 29.31
CA PRO A 601 -81.08 -44.24 27.85
C PRO A 601 -80.71 -43.07 26.89
N THR A 602 -80.56 -43.46 25.60
CA THR A 602 -80.87 -42.75 24.32
C THR A 602 -80.13 -41.46 23.90
N THR A 603 -79.33 -41.58 22.81
CA THR A 603 -79.46 -40.97 21.45
C THR A 603 -79.77 -39.46 21.30
N PRO A 604 -79.33 -38.69 20.26
CA PRO A 604 -78.65 -39.04 18.99
C PRO A 604 -77.40 -38.23 18.58
N GLU A 605 -76.65 -38.85 17.66
CA GLU A 605 -75.94 -38.32 16.49
C GLU A 605 -75.89 -36.79 16.23
N GLN A 606 -74.68 -36.24 16.12
CA GLN A 606 -74.40 -35.12 15.22
C GLN A 606 -72.92 -35.04 14.78
N THR A 607 -72.76 -34.70 13.52
CA THR A 607 -71.61 -34.79 12.63
C THR A 607 -70.74 -33.51 12.56
N THR A 608 -69.40 -33.68 12.52
CA THR A 608 -68.35 -32.83 11.86
C THR A 608 -68.13 -31.37 12.36
N PRO A 609 -67.02 -30.64 12.01
CA PRO A 609 -65.85 -31.01 11.17
C PRO A 609 -64.44 -30.54 11.67
N VAL A 610 -63.40 -31.12 11.04
CA VAL A 610 -62.12 -30.53 10.55
C VAL A 610 -61.35 -29.52 11.42
N GLN A 611 -60.06 -29.82 11.68
CA GLN A 611 -58.96 -28.89 11.35
C GLN A 611 -57.59 -29.59 11.25
N THR A 612 -57.18 -29.78 10.00
CA THR A 612 -55.79 -29.99 9.56
C THR A 612 -55.15 -28.64 9.26
N THR A 613 -53.96 -28.35 9.81
CA THR A 613 -52.98 -27.39 9.24
C THR A 613 -51.60 -27.60 9.91
N PRO A 614 -50.47 -27.17 9.29
CA PRO A 614 -49.43 -28.12 8.89
C PRO A 614 -48.06 -27.86 9.52
N VAL A 615 -47.19 -28.86 9.35
CA VAL A 615 -45.74 -28.80 9.58
C VAL A 615 -45.11 -27.89 8.52
N SER A 616 -44.39 -26.86 8.96
CA SER A 616 -43.61 -25.98 8.10
C SER A 616 -42.14 -26.43 8.10
N THR A 617 -41.66 -26.80 6.92
CA THR A 617 -40.28 -27.13 6.59
C THR A 617 -39.55 -25.84 6.24
N THR A 618 -38.44 -25.53 6.91
CA THR A 618 -37.58 -24.40 6.52
C THR A 618 -36.21 -24.91 6.08
N ALA A 619 -35.92 -24.68 4.80
CA ALA A 619 -34.65 -24.93 4.14
C ALA A 619 -33.58 -23.89 4.52
N LEU A 620 -32.32 -24.32 4.52
CA LEU A 620 -31.14 -23.44 4.46
C LEU A 620 -30.96 -22.86 3.05
N PRO A 621 -30.47 -21.61 2.92
CA PRO A 621 -29.87 -21.12 1.70
C PRO A 621 -28.33 -21.25 1.73
N THR A 622 -27.82 -21.67 0.58
CA THR A 622 -26.44 -21.60 0.13
C THR A 622 -25.97 -20.16 -0.03
N GLN A 623 -24.77 -19.84 0.47
CA GLN A 623 -23.72 -19.08 -0.24
C GLN A 623 -22.34 -19.57 0.21
#